data_AF-A0A1H6RWZ0-F1
#
_entry.id   AF-A0A1H6RWZ0-F1
#
_cell.length_a   1.000
_cell.length_b   1.000
_cell.length_c   1.000
_cell.angle_alpha   90.00
_cell.angle_beta   90.00
_cell.angle_gamma   90.00
#
_symmetry.space_group_name_H-M   'P 1'
#
loop_
_entity.id
_entity.type
_entity.pdbx_description
1 polymer ?
#
loop_
_entity_poly.entity_id
_entity_poly.type
_entity_poly.pdbx_seq_one_letter_code
_entity_poly.pdbx_strand_id
1 'polypeptide(L)'
;MSGLRTVRGPGDALSDARDMPDGESRIAELERVASLAQATGDRRIALEAWSELVETHLRGGERWRLFEPVRHCLDAARSDDETLRRYRRYAVEALLGSPRIGLDQARNVLDGLADQAETGDAGSALVAQLRCRIADQAGDEPAARGWLGQWRTSTPDPAGGCPACLPVRQAELLAGWGDWAAALDTLAPLLDGPARCTAQPEAALTAAMLPWLRAGEAERAARAHVRGYRRHRAEPDGFSHLATHLRFCALGGHLDRGLEIIVEQLPRLEQPHEDLSVMEFAAAGARICTLAAESTGDRSVRRPAYRGRPSADVTVGQLGSELLTLATGLAGSFDARNGTGHQSGRMASWLAERPLAPPVPLPGDEEPEPEDGADQPAVDEVGPLTTAMITAALDERGDGYALDAAGTVLGRWGDAVIQFRQAGERQDILHARVVAGRRLPAARRAEAYAFCNGWNRDRLLPKAYVHDPGDGELVLAGEVTTDLADGVAPIQVTVLVDSVVRTGLAYAEAVAALP
;
A
#
# COMPACT_ATOMS: atom_id res chain seq x y z
N MET A 1 -47.07 17.46 -25.45
CA MET A 1 -46.52 17.51 -24.08
C MET A 1 -45.08 17.03 -24.15
N SER A 2 -44.16 17.98 -24.31
CA SER A 2 -42.72 17.73 -24.38
C SER A 2 -42.20 17.51 -22.96
N GLY A 3 -41.63 16.33 -22.69
CA GLY A 3 -41.04 16.01 -21.40
C GLY A 3 -39.80 16.85 -21.16
N LEU A 4 -39.86 17.74 -20.17
CA LEU A 4 -38.70 18.40 -19.60
C LEU A 4 -37.76 17.32 -19.06
N ARG A 5 -36.70 16.99 -19.82
CA ARG A 5 -35.49 16.40 -19.24
C ARG A 5 -34.96 17.43 -18.26
N THR A 6 -35.18 17.21 -16.97
CA THR A 6 -34.43 17.89 -15.92
C THR A 6 -32.96 17.66 -16.20
N VAL A 7 -32.25 18.73 -16.53
CA VAL A 7 -30.78 18.70 -16.63
C VAL A 7 -30.29 18.33 -15.23
N ARG A 8 -29.81 17.10 -15.06
CA ARG A 8 -29.27 16.61 -13.79
C ARG A 8 -28.12 17.51 -13.37
N GLY A 9 -28.09 17.91 -12.10
CA GLY A 9 -27.01 18.72 -11.58
C GLY A 9 -25.69 17.94 -11.55
N PRO A 10 -24.53 18.64 -11.54
CA PRO A 10 -23.22 17.98 -11.41
C PRO A 10 -23.10 17.08 -10.17
N GLY A 11 -23.78 17.42 -9.07
CA GLY A 11 -23.78 16.62 -7.85
C GLY A 11 -24.47 15.26 -7.98
N ASP A 12 -25.63 15.18 -8.64
CA ASP A 12 -26.32 13.91 -8.86
C ASP A 12 -25.50 13.00 -9.78
N ALA A 13 -24.89 13.59 -10.82
CA ALA A 13 -24.03 12.86 -11.74
C ALA A 13 -22.74 12.35 -11.07
N LEU A 14 -22.17 13.10 -10.11
CA LEU A 14 -21.04 12.64 -9.31
C LEU A 14 -21.43 11.45 -8.42
N SER A 15 -22.62 11.47 -7.81
CA SER A 15 -23.11 10.33 -7.03
C SER A 15 -23.28 9.10 -7.90
N ASP A 16 -23.93 9.25 -9.06
CA ASP A 16 -24.10 8.16 -10.03
C ASP A 16 -22.74 7.58 -10.46
N ALA A 17 -21.74 8.44 -10.72
CA ALA A 17 -20.39 8.02 -11.12
C ALA A 17 -19.65 7.27 -10.01
N ARG A 18 -19.85 7.66 -8.74
CA ARG A 18 -19.22 6.98 -7.59
C ARG A 18 -19.71 5.55 -7.44
N ASP A 19 -20.96 5.28 -7.79
CA ASP A 19 -21.60 3.96 -7.73
C ASP A 19 -21.22 3.05 -8.92
N MET A 20 -20.53 3.57 -9.93
CA MET A 20 -20.05 2.77 -11.05
C MET A 20 -18.87 1.87 -10.65
N PRO A 21 -18.73 0.68 -11.24
CA PRO A 21 -17.53 -0.14 -11.10
C PRO A 21 -16.29 0.59 -11.63
N ASP A 22 -15.13 0.36 -11.01
CA ASP A 22 -13.84 0.88 -11.50
C ASP A 22 -13.58 0.41 -12.95
N GLY A 23 -13.16 1.36 -13.81
CA GLY A 23 -12.87 1.11 -15.22
C GLY A 23 -13.04 2.35 -16.10
N GLU A 24 -12.78 2.20 -17.41
CA GLU A 24 -12.77 3.30 -18.38
C GLU A 24 -14.11 4.06 -18.45
N SER A 25 -15.24 3.38 -18.25
CA SER A 25 -16.55 4.05 -18.22
C SER A 25 -16.70 4.98 -17.01
N ARG A 26 -16.21 4.59 -15.83
CA ARG A 26 -16.23 5.41 -14.62
C ARG A 26 -15.26 6.60 -14.75
N ILE A 27 -14.07 6.35 -15.30
CA ILE A 27 -13.08 7.39 -15.61
C ILE A 27 -13.68 8.46 -16.53
N ALA A 28 -14.24 8.06 -17.68
CA ALA A 28 -14.84 8.98 -18.64
C ALA A 28 -16.00 9.79 -18.04
N GLU A 29 -16.82 9.16 -17.19
CA GLU A 29 -17.93 9.85 -16.53
C GLU A 29 -17.43 10.85 -15.47
N LEU A 30 -16.43 10.50 -14.66
CA LEU A 30 -15.82 11.41 -13.70
C LEU A 30 -15.17 12.62 -14.38
N GLU A 31 -14.45 12.42 -15.48
CA GLU A 31 -13.88 13.51 -16.31
C GLU A 31 -14.99 14.44 -16.83
N ARG A 32 -16.08 13.86 -17.34
CA ARG A 32 -17.24 14.61 -17.84
C ARG A 32 -17.90 15.44 -16.73
N VAL A 33 -18.11 14.84 -15.55
CA VAL A 33 -18.70 15.51 -14.38
C VAL A 33 -17.80 16.62 -13.88
N ALA A 34 -16.50 16.38 -13.77
CA ALA A 34 -15.53 17.35 -13.32
C ALA A 34 -15.46 18.57 -14.26
N SER A 35 -15.42 18.32 -15.58
CA SER A 35 -15.44 19.36 -16.61
C SER A 35 -16.73 20.18 -16.59
N LEU A 36 -17.88 19.52 -16.42
CA LEU A 36 -19.17 20.19 -16.30
C LEU A 36 -19.22 21.08 -15.06
N ALA A 37 -18.78 20.57 -13.90
CA ALA A 37 -18.78 21.31 -12.65
C ALA A 37 -17.88 22.56 -12.73
N GLN A 38 -16.71 22.45 -13.36
CA GLN A 38 -15.84 23.60 -13.64
C GLN A 38 -16.52 24.63 -14.54
N ALA A 39 -17.14 24.19 -15.65
CA ALA A 39 -17.84 25.09 -16.57
C ALA A 39 -19.01 25.82 -15.92
N THR A 40 -19.70 25.18 -14.97
CA THR A 40 -20.80 25.80 -14.20
C THR A 40 -20.34 26.60 -12.98
N GLY A 41 -19.04 26.61 -12.67
CA GLY A 41 -18.48 27.31 -11.52
C GLY A 41 -18.67 26.62 -10.16
N ASP A 42 -19.10 25.35 -10.13
CA ASP A 42 -19.24 24.56 -8.90
C ASP A 42 -17.88 23.97 -8.50
N ARG A 43 -17.06 24.80 -7.84
CA ARG A 43 -15.70 24.43 -7.42
C ARG A 43 -15.66 23.22 -6.48
N ARG A 44 -16.68 23.04 -5.64
CA ARG A 44 -16.73 21.93 -4.69
C ARG A 44 -16.92 20.61 -5.43
N ILE A 45 -17.93 20.54 -6.31
CA ILE A 45 -18.16 19.32 -7.10
C ILE A 45 -16.98 19.04 -8.04
N ALA A 46 -16.37 20.07 -8.62
CA ALA A 46 -15.17 19.90 -9.42
C ALA A 46 -14.04 19.25 -8.62
N LEU A 47 -13.72 19.77 -7.42
CA LEU A 47 -12.68 19.20 -6.55
C LEU A 47 -13.01 17.75 -6.16
N GLU A 48 -14.26 17.47 -5.80
CA GLU A 48 -14.69 16.12 -5.42
C GLU A 48 -14.60 15.13 -6.59
N ALA A 49 -14.96 15.54 -7.80
CA ALA A 49 -14.88 14.70 -9.00
C ALA A 49 -13.42 14.41 -9.40
N TRP A 50 -12.55 15.43 -9.39
CA TRP A 50 -11.12 15.23 -9.66
C TRP A 50 -10.44 14.39 -8.58
N SER A 51 -10.83 14.56 -7.31
CA SER A 51 -10.33 13.73 -6.20
C SER A 51 -10.76 12.27 -6.37
N GLU A 52 -12.01 12.01 -6.76
CA GLU A 52 -12.48 10.65 -7.04
C GLU A 52 -11.74 10.03 -8.24
N LEU A 53 -11.41 10.83 -9.25
CA LEU A 53 -10.62 10.37 -10.40
C LEU A 53 -9.20 9.97 -9.99
N VAL A 54 -8.54 10.76 -9.12
CA VAL A 54 -7.24 10.40 -8.52
C VAL A 54 -7.32 9.05 -7.83
N GLU A 55 -8.30 8.85 -6.95
CA GLU A 55 -8.48 7.61 -6.19
C GLU A 55 -8.82 6.42 -7.11
N THR A 56 -9.57 6.65 -8.19
CA THR A 56 -9.88 5.63 -9.21
C THR A 56 -8.61 5.16 -9.92
N HIS A 57 -7.73 6.07 -10.33
CA HIS A 57 -6.46 5.69 -10.96
C HIS A 57 -5.51 4.98 -9.99
N LEU A 58 -5.52 5.35 -8.71
CA LEU A 58 -4.73 4.66 -7.67
C LEU A 58 -5.17 3.20 -7.51
N ARG A 59 -6.48 2.95 -7.44
CA ARG A 59 -7.04 1.57 -7.38
C ARG A 59 -6.78 0.77 -8.65
N GLY A 60 -6.82 1.43 -9.81
CA GLY A 60 -6.59 0.79 -11.11
C GLY A 60 -5.13 0.53 -11.47
N GLY A 61 -4.16 0.94 -10.65
CA GLY A 61 -2.72 0.81 -10.95
C GLY A 61 -2.20 1.75 -12.05
N GLU A 62 -3.01 2.73 -12.47
CA GLU A 62 -2.70 3.65 -13.58
C GLU A 62 -2.08 4.97 -13.09
N ARG A 63 -1.09 4.88 -12.21
CA ARG A 63 -0.49 6.06 -11.55
C ARG A 63 0.06 7.11 -12.52
N TRP A 64 0.43 6.69 -13.73
CA TRP A 64 0.87 7.58 -14.80
C TRP A 64 -0.22 8.57 -15.27
N ARG A 65 -1.50 8.36 -14.95
CA ARG A 65 -2.60 9.29 -15.23
C ARG A 65 -2.80 10.36 -14.15
N LEU A 66 -2.05 10.35 -13.05
CA LEU A 66 -2.35 11.19 -11.87
C LEU A 66 -2.05 12.68 -12.03
N PHE A 67 -1.12 13.09 -12.90
CA PHE A 67 -0.67 14.49 -12.94
C PHE A 67 -1.77 15.48 -13.27
N GLU A 68 -2.63 15.16 -14.24
CA GLU A 68 -3.67 16.08 -14.71
C GLU A 68 -4.81 16.23 -13.68
N PRO A 69 -5.37 15.14 -13.10
CA PRO A 69 -6.35 15.23 -12.02
C PRO A 69 -5.80 15.91 -10.77
N VAL A 70 -4.54 15.65 -10.39
CA VAL A 70 -3.92 16.30 -9.23
C VAL A 70 -3.73 17.79 -9.45
N ARG A 71 -3.29 18.22 -10.65
CA ARG A 71 -3.22 19.66 -10.98
C ARG A 71 -4.59 20.32 -10.85
N HIS A 72 -5.64 19.67 -11.37
CA HIS A 72 -6.99 20.21 -11.25
C HIS A 72 -7.50 20.27 -9.80
N CYS A 73 -7.14 19.31 -8.95
CA CYS A 73 -7.43 19.39 -7.52
C CYS A 73 -6.76 20.63 -6.89
N LEU A 74 -5.49 20.87 -7.21
CA LEU A 74 -4.73 22.03 -6.70
C LEU A 74 -5.33 23.36 -7.17
N ASP A 75 -5.72 23.47 -8.44
CA ASP A 75 -6.35 24.67 -9.01
C ASP A 75 -7.73 24.96 -8.37
N ALA A 76 -8.47 23.90 -8.02
CA ALA A 76 -9.80 24.01 -7.43
C ALA A 76 -9.77 24.28 -5.91
N ALA A 77 -8.71 23.83 -5.24
CA ALA A 77 -8.56 23.92 -3.79
C ALA A 77 -8.45 25.36 -3.26
N ARG A 78 -8.86 25.54 -2.00
CA ARG A 78 -8.77 26.84 -1.29
C ARG A 78 -7.64 26.90 -0.28
N SER A 79 -7.17 25.74 0.16
CA SER A 79 -6.10 25.55 1.15
C SER A 79 -5.40 24.24 0.86
N ASP A 80 -4.13 24.15 1.23
CA ASP A 80 -3.34 22.95 1.05
C ASP A 80 -3.49 22.00 2.25
N ASP A 81 -4.33 20.97 2.10
CA ASP A 81 -4.59 19.99 3.16
C ASP A 81 -3.73 18.72 3.00
N GLU A 82 -3.82 17.81 3.98
CA GLU A 82 -3.09 16.55 3.96
C GLU A 82 -3.43 15.68 2.73
N THR A 83 -4.66 15.74 2.24
CA THR A 83 -5.10 14.97 1.05
C THR A 83 -4.41 15.48 -0.20
N LEU A 84 -4.34 16.80 -0.39
CA LEU A 84 -3.64 17.41 -1.53
C LEU A 84 -2.12 17.19 -1.45
N ARG A 85 -1.53 17.21 -0.25
CA ARG A 85 -0.13 16.79 -0.06
C ARG A 85 0.08 15.34 -0.48
N ARG A 86 -0.82 14.43 -0.06
CA ARG A 86 -0.78 13.00 -0.44
C ARG A 86 -0.94 12.80 -1.95
N TYR A 87 -1.82 13.55 -2.60
CA TYR A 87 -2.00 13.51 -4.06
C TYR A 87 -0.77 13.98 -4.82
N ARG A 88 -0.13 15.07 -4.38
CA ARG A 88 1.15 15.50 -4.94
C ARG A 88 2.23 14.46 -4.74
N ARG A 89 2.32 13.81 -3.57
CA ARG A 89 3.23 12.67 -3.36
C ARG A 89 3.00 11.59 -4.41
N TYR A 90 1.77 11.12 -4.61
CA TYR A 90 1.48 10.05 -5.57
C TYR A 90 1.77 10.46 -7.02
N ALA A 91 1.49 11.71 -7.39
CA ALA A 91 1.88 12.24 -8.70
C ALA A 91 3.41 12.20 -8.88
N VAL A 92 4.18 12.64 -7.88
CA VAL A 92 5.65 12.57 -7.93
C VAL A 92 6.13 11.12 -7.97
N GLU A 93 5.54 10.21 -7.19
CA GLU A 93 5.89 8.78 -7.21
C GLU A 93 5.57 8.11 -8.56
N ALA A 94 4.58 8.60 -9.31
CA ALA A 94 4.26 8.06 -10.65
C ALA A 94 5.44 8.21 -11.64
N LEU A 95 6.31 9.20 -11.46
CA LEU A 95 7.56 9.34 -12.21
C LEU A 95 8.49 8.13 -12.04
N LEU A 96 8.52 7.56 -10.83
CA LEU A 96 9.40 6.44 -10.51
C LEU A 96 8.95 5.19 -11.28
N GLY A 97 7.64 4.98 -11.36
CA GLY A 97 7.05 3.83 -12.02
C GLY A 97 6.91 3.92 -13.54
N SER A 98 6.96 5.12 -14.14
CA SER A 98 6.62 5.31 -15.56
C SER A 98 7.52 6.33 -16.28
N PRO A 99 8.11 5.98 -17.45
CA PRO A 99 8.88 6.91 -18.26
C PRO A 99 8.00 7.91 -19.03
N ARG A 100 6.66 7.75 -18.98
CA ARG A 100 5.70 8.67 -19.60
C ARG A 100 5.67 10.04 -18.91
N ILE A 101 6.09 10.09 -17.65
CA ILE A 101 6.10 11.31 -16.85
C ILE A 101 7.45 12.02 -17.01
N GLY A 102 7.43 13.31 -17.29
CA GLY A 102 8.64 14.13 -17.40
C GLY A 102 9.29 14.38 -16.04
N LEU A 103 10.62 14.34 -15.99
CA LEU A 103 11.39 14.60 -14.76
C LEU A 103 11.14 16.01 -14.21
N ASP A 104 11.10 17.02 -15.09
CA ASP A 104 10.83 18.40 -14.69
C ASP A 104 9.40 18.61 -14.21
N GLN A 105 8.44 17.87 -14.79
CA GLN A 105 7.04 17.90 -14.35
C GLN A 105 6.91 17.42 -12.89
N ALA A 106 7.57 16.31 -12.55
CA ALA A 106 7.58 15.80 -11.19
C ALA A 106 8.33 16.71 -10.20
N ARG A 107 9.45 17.30 -10.62
CA ARG A 107 10.20 18.28 -9.81
C ARG A 107 9.35 19.50 -9.49
N ASN A 108 8.62 20.05 -10.48
CA ASN A 108 7.72 21.19 -10.25
C ASN A 108 6.61 20.86 -9.23
N VAL A 109 6.04 19.66 -9.27
CA VAL A 109 5.04 19.23 -8.28
C VAL A 109 5.66 19.06 -6.89
N LEU A 110 6.89 18.52 -6.83
CA LEU A 110 7.65 18.37 -5.59
C LEU A 110 8.07 19.70 -4.98
N ASP A 111 8.44 20.69 -5.78
CA ASP A 111 8.82 22.01 -5.28
C ASP A 111 7.64 22.71 -4.61
N GLY A 112 6.41 22.49 -5.10
CA GLY A 112 5.20 22.93 -4.41
C GLY A 112 4.99 22.28 -3.04
N LEU A 113 5.56 21.10 -2.76
CA LEU A 113 5.55 20.48 -1.42
C LEU A 113 6.65 21.04 -0.50
N ALA A 114 7.68 21.66 -1.07
CA ALA A 114 8.86 22.13 -0.35
C ALA A 114 8.73 23.57 0.18
N ASP A 115 7.60 24.23 -0.08
CA ASP A 115 7.42 25.63 0.27
C ASP A 115 7.45 25.84 1.80
N GLN A 116 8.46 26.60 2.26
CA GLN A 116 8.87 26.66 3.67
C GLN A 116 7.91 27.45 4.58
N ALA A 117 7.03 28.26 3.99
CA ALA A 117 6.05 29.07 4.73
C ALA A 117 5.04 28.21 5.52
N GLU A 118 4.85 26.94 5.14
CA GLU A 118 3.90 26.01 5.78
C GLU A 118 4.58 24.89 6.60
N THR A 119 5.86 24.58 6.31
CA THR A 119 6.54 23.39 6.87
C THR A 119 7.49 23.67 8.03
N GLY A 120 7.81 24.94 8.31
CA GLY A 120 8.77 25.32 9.35
C GLY A 120 10.22 24.89 9.01
N ASP A 121 11.13 25.11 9.96
CA ASP A 121 12.60 24.92 9.78
C ASP A 121 13.02 23.44 9.72
N ALA A 122 12.10 22.51 10.00
CA ALA A 122 12.32 21.07 9.87
C ALA A 122 11.93 20.64 8.45
N GLY A 123 12.93 20.39 7.59
CA GLY A 123 12.68 19.85 6.25
C GLY A 123 11.78 18.60 6.29
N SER A 124 10.65 18.65 5.58
CA SER A 124 9.64 17.58 5.56
C SER A 124 10.26 16.24 5.15
N ALA A 125 10.05 15.19 5.95
CA ALA A 125 10.48 13.83 5.64
C ALA A 125 9.96 13.35 4.28
N LEU A 126 8.76 13.80 3.89
CA LEU A 126 8.18 13.52 2.57
C LEU A 126 9.03 14.12 1.45
N VAL A 127 9.45 15.38 1.58
CA VAL A 127 10.27 16.03 0.55
C VAL A 127 11.64 15.36 0.45
N ALA A 128 12.29 15.05 1.58
CA ALA A 128 13.56 14.32 1.59
C ALA A 128 13.43 12.93 0.95
N GLN A 129 12.35 12.19 1.28
CA GLN A 129 12.04 10.90 0.66
C GLN A 129 11.91 11.01 -0.86
N LEU A 130 11.11 11.95 -1.36
CA LEU A 130 10.87 12.10 -2.80
C LEU A 130 12.13 12.53 -3.55
N ARG A 131 12.91 13.46 -2.99
CA ARG A 131 14.21 13.85 -3.57
C ARG A 131 15.20 12.70 -3.62
N CYS A 132 15.25 11.88 -2.56
CA CYS A 132 16.08 10.68 -2.50
C CYS A 132 15.74 9.72 -3.65
N ARG A 133 14.46 9.35 -3.78
CA ARG A 133 14.02 8.38 -4.79
C ARG A 133 14.15 8.90 -6.23
N ILE A 134 13.95 10.20 -6.46
CA ILE A 134 14.19 10.81 -7.77
C ILE A 134 15.68 10.79 -8.13
N ALA A 135 16.55 11.13 -7.18
CA ALA A 135 17.99 11.11 -7.41
C ALA A 135 18.50 9.69 -7.71
N ASP A 136 18.02 8.69 -6.96
CA ASP A 136 18.30 7.27 -7.23
C ASP A 136 17.82 6.86 -8.62
N GLN A 137 16.57 7.17 -8.98
CA GLN A 137 16.01 6.85 -10.29
C GLN A 137 16.76 7.53 -11.46
N ALA A 138 17.41 8.67 -11.21
CA ALA A 138 18.25 9.40 -12.16
C ALA A 138 19.72 8.94 -12.15
N GLY A 139 20.13 8.07 -11.22
CA GLY A 139 21.52 7.62 -11.08
C GLY A 139 22.46 8.59 -10.38
N ASP A 140 21.93 9.61 -9.70
CA ASP A 140 22.70 10.50 -8.84
C ASP A 140 22.77 9.91 -7.41
N GLU A 141 23.52 8.82 -7.29
CA GLU A 141 23.70 8.08 -6.04
C GLU A 141 24.24 8.96 -4.88
N PRO A 142 25.21 9.87 -5.09
CA PRO A 142 25.67 10.78 -4.04
C PRO A 142 24.55 11.70 -3.52
N ALA A 143 23.75 12.30 -4.40
CA ALA A 143 22.61 13.12 -3.97
C ALA A 143 21.56 12.25 -3.26
N ALA A 144 21.25 11.07 -3.78
CA ALA A 144 20.28 10.15 -3.19
C ALA A 144 20.67 9.76 -1.76
N ARG A 145 21.94 9.43 -1.49
CA ARG A 145 22.44 9.17 -0.13
C ARG A 145 22.33 10.37 0.79
N GLY A 146 22.64 11.58 0.29
CA GLY A 146 22.48 12.80 1.06
C GLY A 146 21.03 13.01 1.52
N TRP A 147 20.06 12.81 0.62
CA TRP A 147 18.64 12.90 0.94
C TRP A 147 18.15 11.75 1.83
N LEU A 148 18.69 10.53 1.70
CA LEU A 148 18.38 9.43 2.61
C LEU A 148 18.80 9.77 4.05
N GLY A 149 19.99 10.37 4.22
CA GLY A 149 20.47 10.84 5.51
C GLY A 149 19.51 11.83 6.18
N GLN A 150 18.98 12.77 5.40
CA GLN A 150 17.96 13.72 5.89
C GLN A 150 16.63 13.03 6.18
N TRP A 151 16.13 12.18 5.28
CA TRP A 151 14.88 11.45 5.46
C TRP A 151 14.88 10.64 6.77
N ARG A 152 15.99 9.99 7.11
CA ARG A 152 16.11 9.19 8.35
C ARG A 152 16.09 10.02 9.64
N THR A 153 16.42 11.31 9.58
CA THR A 153 16.46 12.19 10.76
C THR A 153 15.29 13.15 10.83
N SER A 154 14.52 13.31 9.74
CA SER A 154 13.30 14.11 9.69
C SER A 154 12.13 13.46 10.44
N THR A 155 11.26 14.29 11.01
CA THR A 155 9.98 13.86 11.59
C THR A 155 9.08 13.26 10.52
N PRO A 156 8.46 12.09 10.74
CA PRO A 156 7.51 11.50 9.80
C PRO A 156 6.38 12.46 9.41
N ASP A 157 6.10 12.57 8.11
CA ASP A 157 4.99 13.36 7.57
C ASP A 157 3.76 12.46 7.41
N PRO A 158 2.57 12.84 7.92
CA PRO A 158 1.32 12.09 7.70
C PRO A 158 1.02 11.84 6.21
N ALA A 159 1.36 12.79 5.34
CA ALA A 159 1.21 12.64 3.89
C ALA A 159 2.31 11.75 3.26
N GLY A 160 3.36 11.41 4.02
CA GLY A 160 4.51 10.58 3.62
C GLY A 160 4.22 9.09 3.47
N GLY A 161 3.01 8.65 3.85
CA GLY A 161 2.59 7.26 3.81
C GLY A 161 2.81 6.53 5.13
N CYS A 162 2.60 5.22 5.12
CA CYS A 162 2.65 4.40 6.33
C CYS A 162 4.05 4.41 6.97
N PRO A 163 4.22 4.85 8.24
CA PRO A 163 5.51 4.87 8.92
C PRO A 163 6.16 3.48 9.02
N ALA A 164 5.37 2.42 9.21
CA ALA A 164 5.86 1.05 9.29
C ALA A 164 6.45 0.53 7.95
N CYS A 165 6.08 1.15 6.82
CA CYS A 165 6.62 0.79 5.51
C CYS A 165 7.86 1.62 5.12
N LEU A 166 8.22 2.66 5.87
CA LEU A 166 9.38 3.50 5.56
C LEU A 166 10.71 2.73 5.64
N PRO A 167 10.97 1.87 6.66
CA PRO A 167 12.22 1.12 6.72
C PRO A 167 12.43 0.20 5.52
N VAL A 168 11.37 -0.42 5.00
CA VAL A 168 11.45 -1.25 3.79
C VAL A 168 11.95 -0.45 2.58
N ARG A 169 11.36 0.73 2.33
CA ARG A 169 11.77 1.61 1.22
C ARG A 169 13.20 2.10 1.36
N GLN A 170 13.66 2.34 2.58
CA GLN A 170 15.04 2.73 2.87
C GLN A 170 16.02 1.57 2.65
N ALA A 171 15.64 0.36 3.08
CA ALA A 171 16.43 -0.85 2.90
C ALA A 171 16.56 -1.25 1.42
N GLU A 172 15.51 -1.07 0.62
CA GLU A 172 15.54 -1.29 -0.84
C GLU A 172 16.59 -0.40 -1.53
N LEU A 173 16.69 0.88 -1.14
CA LEU A 173 17.72 1.80 -1.66
C LEU A 173 19.13 1.34 -1.25
N LEU A 174 19.32 1.04 0.04
CA LEU A 174 20.61 0.57 0.57
C LEU A 174 21.06 -0.72 -0.12
N ALA A 175 20.14 -1.68 -0.28
CA ALA A 175 20.40 -2.90 -1.03
C ALA A 175 20.70 -2.58 -2.50
N GLY A 176 19.95 -1.68 -3.13
CA GLY A 176 20.22 -1.22 -4.50
C GLY A 176 21.65 -0.71 -4.72
N TRP A 177 22.22 -0.04 -3.71
CA TRP A 177 23.59 0.48 -3.74
C TRP A 177 24.66 -0.50 -3.23
N GLY A 178 24.27 -1.71 -2.84
CA GLY A 178 25.18 -2.73 -2.35
C GLY A 178 25.50 -2.67 -0.85
N ASP A 179 24.82 -1.82 -0.09
CA ASP A 179 24.97 -1.67 1.36
C ASP A 179 24.11 -2.72 2.11
N TRP A 180 24.35 -4.00 1.83
CA TRP A 180 23.50 -5.12 2.27
C TRP A 180 23.33 -5.20 3.79
N ALA A 181 24.41 -5.00 4.55
CA ALA A 181 24.38 -5.02 6.00
C ALA A 181 23.50 -3.89 6.56
N ALA A 182 23.64 -2.68 6.01
CA ALA A 182 22.82 -1.54 6.43
C ALA A 182 21.34 -1.72 6.07
N ALA A 183 21.04 -2.40 4.96
CA ALA A 183 19.68 -2.78 4.60
C ALA A 183 19.07 -3.74 5.65
N LEU A 184 19.81 -4.78 6.06
CA LEU A 184 19.37 -5.72 7.10
C LEU A 184 19.20 -5.03 8.47
N ASP A 185 20.13 -4.17 8.86
CA ASP A 185 20.02 -3.39 10.10
C ASP A 185 18.76 -2.51 10.12
N THR A 186 18.41 -1.94 8.96
CA THR A 186 17.20 -1.12 8.80
C THR A 186 15.92 -1.95 8.92
N LEU A 187 15.96 -3.22 8.50
CA LEU A 187 14.81 -4.13 8.52
C LEU A 187 14.66 -4.89 9.84
N ALA A 188 15.70 -4.99 10.67
CA ALA A 188 15.69 -5.80 11.89
C ALA A 188 14.45 -5.58 12.78
N PRO A 189 13.99 -4.34 13.05
CA PRO A 189 12.79 -4.13 13.87
C PRO A 189 11.50 -4.72 13.29
N LEU A 190 11.41 -4.85 11.95
CA LEU A 190 10.26 -5.44 11.25
C LEU A 190 10.35 -6.96 11.15
N LEU A 191 11.56 -7.50 11.17
CA LEU A 191 11.85 -8.92 11.02
C LEU A 191 11.82 -9.67 12.35
N ASP A 192 12.23 -9.01 13.42
CA ASP A 192 12.36 -9.59 14.76
C ASP A 192 11.17 -9.22 15.68
N GLY A 193 10.30 -8.30 15.24
CA GLY A 193 9.12 -7.84 15.97
C GLY A 193 7.83 -8.55 15.56
N PRO A 194 6.76 -8.47 16.37
CA PRO A 194 5.47 -9.05 16.03
C PRO A 194 4.88 -8.38 14.77
N ALA A 195 4.21 -9.17 13.92
CA ALA A 195 3.56 -8.68 12.72
C ALA A 195 2.30 -7.87 13.09
N ARG A 196 2.26 -6.60 12.67
CA ARG A 196 1.21 -5.63 13.05
C ARG A 196 0.41 -5.07 11.87
N CYS A 197 0.70 -5.52 10.66
CA CYS A 197 0.16 -4.95 9.44
C CYS A 197 0.06 -6.07 8.42
N THR A 198 -1.05 -6.20 7.69
CA THR A 198 -1.21 -7.27 6.69
C THR A 198 -0.23 -7.19 5.52
N ALA A 199 0.41 -6.04 5.28
CA ALA A 199 1.48 -5.89 4.29
C ALA A 199 2.87 -6.33 4.82
N GLN A 200 2.96 -6.64 6.11
CA GLN A 200 4.17 -7.08 6.81
C GLN A 200 3.90 -8.44 7.49
N PRO A 201 4.91 -9.30 7.62
CA PRO A 201 6.32 -9.08 7.33
C PRO A 201 6.73 -9.33 5.88
N GLU A 202 5.82 -9.69 4.96
CA GLU A 202 6.17 -10.17 3.60
C GLU A 202 6.97 -9.15 2.78
N ALA A 203 6.67 -7.85 2.91
CA ALA A 203 7.45 -6.81 2.26
C ALA A 203 8.87 -6.70 2.85
N ALA A 204 9.03 -6.74 4.17
CA ALA A 204 10.33 -6.76 4.83
C ALA A 204 11.15 -8.03 4.50
N LEU A 205 10.50 -9.20 4.49
CA LEU A 205 11.10 -10.47 4.08
C LEU A 205 11.61 -10.41 2.65
N THR A 206 10.83 -9.82 1.74
CA THR A 206 11.24 -9.62 0.34
C THR A 206 12.44 -8.69 0.23
N ALA A 207 12.43 -7.56 0.95
CA ALA A 207 13.54 -6.61 0.94
C ALA A 207 14.83 -7.19 1.54
N ALA A 208 14.72 -8.09 2.52
CA ALA A 208 15.86 -8.77 3.15
C ALA A 208 16.40 -9.97 2.36
N MET A 209 15.62 -10.52 1.41
CA MET A 209 15.91 -11.76 0.70
C MET A 209 17.28 -11.77 -0.01
N LEU A 210 17.56 -10.74 -0.82
CA LEU A 210 18.84 -10.64 -1.53
C LEU A 210 20.00 -10.27 -0.59
N PRO A 211 19.85 -9.32 0.36
CA PRO A 211 20.84 -9.10 1.40
C PRO A 211 21.25 -10.36 2.17
N TRP A 212 20.29 -11.19 2.63
CA TRP A 212 20.59 -12.46 3.31
C TRP A 212 21.36 -13.42 2.43
N LEU A 213 20.94 -13.58 1.17
CA LEU A 213 21.65 -14.46 0.24
C LEU A 213 23.10 -13.99 0.01
N ARG A 214 23.33 -12.68 -0.10
CA ARG A 214 24.68 -12.09 -0.22
C ARG A 214 25.51 -12.20 1.07
N ALA A 215 24.85 -12.24 2.23
CA ALA A 215 25.47 -12.46 3.53
C ALA A 215 25.76 -13.95 3.83
N GLY A 216 25.34 -14.88 2.97
CA GLY A 216 25.51 -16.32 3.15
C GLY A 216 24.38 -16.99 3.95
N GLU A 217 23.31 -16.27 4.29
CA GLU A 217 22.12 -16.78 4.98
C GLU A 217 21.10 -17.36 3.98
N ALA A 218 21.55 -18.30 3.13
CA ALA A 218 20.75 -18.83 2.02
C ALA A 218 19.44 -19.51 2.47
N GLU A 219 19.46 -20.24 3.59
CA GLU A 219 18.26 -20.89 4.15
C GLU A 219 17.20 -19.88 4.61
N ARG A 220 17.64 -18.75 5.20
CA ARG A 220 16.74 -17.67 5.63
C ARG A 220 16.12 -16.98 4.41
N ALA A 221 16.92 -16.72 3.38
CA ALA A 221 16.43 -16.20 2.11
C ALA A 221 15.43 -17.15 1.42
N ALA A 222 15.66 -18.47 1.49
CA ALA A 222 14.74 -19.48 0.94
C ALA A 222 13.37 -19.49 1.66
N ARG A 223 13.35 -19.43 3.00
CA ARG A 223 12.10 -19.29 3.77
C ARG A 223 11.36 -18.01 3.42
N ALA A 224 12.07 -16.88 3.35
CA ALA A 224 11.50 -15.61 2.94
C ALA A 224 10.93 -15.64 1.52
N HIS A 225 11.60 -16.32 0.59
CA HIS A 225 11.09 -16.52 -0.78
C HIS A 225 9.77 -17.26 -0.80
N VAL A 226 9.67 -18.43 -0.14
CA VAL A 226 8.46 -19.25 -0.14
C VAL A 226 7.29 -18.50 0.50
N ARG A 227 7.50 -17.93 1.70
CA ARG A 227 6.48 -17.16 2.42
C ARG A 227 6.02 -15.93 1.64
N GLY A 228 6.95 -15.10 1.18
CA GLY A 228 6.61 -13.89 0.43
C GLY A 228 5.92 -14.22 -0.90
N TYR A 229 6.40 -15.23 -1.63
CA TYR A 229 5.85 -15.54 -2.95
C TYR A 229 4.40 -16.05 -2.86
N ARG A 230 4.07 -16.83 -1.82
CA ARG A 230 2.70 -17.30 -1.57
C ARG A 230 1.69 -16.16 -1.57
N ARG A 231 2.07 -14.99 -1.03
CA ARG A 231 1.26 -13.77 -1.03
C ARG A 231 1.34 -13.05 -2.39
N HIS A 232 2.55 -12.74 -2.86
CA HIS A 232 2.75 -11.88 -4.03
C HIS A 232 2.26 -12.48 -5.36
N ARG A 233 2.13 -13.81 -5.44
CA ARG A 233 1.65 -14.50 -6.65
C ARG A 233 0.21 -14.16 -7.03
N ALA A 234 -0.63 -13.78 -6.07
CA ALA A 234 -2.06 -13.52 -6.26
C ALA A 234 -2.45 -12.05 -6.02
N GLU A 235 -1.74 -11.33 -5.15
CA GLU A 235 -2.11 -9.96 -4.79
C GLU A 235 -1.83 -8.96 -5.92
N PRO A 236 -2.74 -8.01 -6.19
CA PRO A 236 -2.55 -6.97 -7.22
C PRO A 236 -1.22 -6.21 -7.04
N ASP A 237 -0.94 -5.75 -5.82
CA ASP A 237 0.29 -5.01 -5.48
C ASP A 237 1.54 -5.91 -5.40
N GLY A 238 1.36 -7.23 -5.43
CA GLY A 238 2.46 -8.21 -5.38
C GLY A 238 3.35 -8.23 -6.61
N PHE A 239 2.92 -7.65 -7.74
CA PHE A 239 3.66 -7.73 -9.00
C PHE A 239 5.06 -7.08 -8.91
N SER A 240 5.19 -5.96 -8.19
CA SER A 240 6.47 -5.26 -8.00
C SER A 240 7.52 -6.10 -7.27
N HIS A 241 7.09 -7.08 -6.45
CA HIS A 241 7.98 -7.96 -5.70
C HIS A 241 8.50 -9.16 -6.51
N LEU A 242 7.86 -9.48 -7.65
CA LEU A 242 8.19 -10.69 -8.43
C LEU A 242 9.61 -10.65 -8.99
N ALA A 243 10.12 -9.47 -9.36
CA ALA A 243 11.50 -9.32 -9.82
C ALA A 243 12.51 -9.78 -8.74
N THR A 244 12.26 -9.46 -7.47
CA THR A 244 13.12 -9.88 -6.36
C THR A 244 13.09 -11.39 -6.17
N HIS A 245 11.93 -12.05 -6.27
CA HIS A 245 11.83 -13.51 -6.23
C HIS A 245 12.60 -14.18 -7.37
N LEU A 246 12.53 -13.63 -8.60
CA LEU A 246 13.28 -14.13 -9.75
C LEU A 246 14.78 -13.91 -9.59
N ARG A 247 15.21 -12.77 -9.05
CA ARG A 247 16.62 -12.50 -8.74
C ARG A 247 17.15 -13.44 -7.66
N PHE A 248 16.36 -13.74 -6.63
CA PHE A 248 16.70 -14.77 -5.65
C PHE A 248 16.86 -16.13 -6.34
N CYS A 249 15.94 -16.52 -7.22
CA CYS A 249 16.06 -17.79 -7.95
C CYS A 249 17.33 -17.83 -8.81
N ALA A 250 17.70 -16.72 -9.46
CA ALA A 250 18.90 -16.64 -10.29
C ALA A 250 20.18 -16.72 -9.45
N LEU A 251 20.26 -15.98 -8.35
CA LEU A 251 21.42 -15.92 -7.47
C LEU A 251 21.56 -17.16 -6.56
N GLY A 252 20.44 -17.77 -6.17
CA GLY A 252 20.38 -18.98 -5.34
C GLY A 252 20.43 -20.28 -6.14
N GLY A 253 20.41 -20.22 -7.47
CA GLY A 253 20.47 -21.41 -8.33
C GLY A 253 19.14 -22.18 -8.46
N HIS A 254 18.01 -21.59 -8.09
CA HIS A 254 16.66 -22.17 -8.24
C HIS A 254 16.06 -21.91 -9.63
N LEU A 255 16.75 -22.34 -10.68
CA LEU A 255 16.40 -21.98 -12.06
C LEU A 255 15.05 -22.56 -12.52
N ASP A 256 14.75 -23.81 -12.15
CA ASP A 256 13.44 -24.43 -12.44
C ASP A 256 12.30 -23.67 -11.77
N ARG A 257 12.47 -23.33 -10.49
CA ARG A 257 11.50 -22.51 -9.75
C ARG A 257 11.31 -21.13 -10.39
N GLY A 258 12.40 -20.49 -10.83
CA GLY A 258 12.32 -19.22 -11.54
C GLY A 258 11.52 -19.33 -12.85
N LEU A 259 11.69 -20.41 -13.61
CA LEU A 259 10.92 -20.66 -14.83
C LEU A 259 9.42 -20.88 -14.55
N GLU A 260 9.08 -21.61 -13.48
CA GLU A 260 7.69 -21.75 -13.03
C GLU A 260 7.05 -20.40 -12.73
N ILE A 261 7.73 -19.55 -11.96
CA ILE A 261 7.26 -18.21 -11.61
C ILE A 261 7.05 -17.35 -12.86
N ILE A 262 7.98 -17.39 -13.82
CA ILE A 262 7.84 -16.65 -15.08
C ILE A 262 6.59 -17.12 -15.82
N VAL A 263 6.46 -18.43 -16.04
CA VAL A 263 5.32 -19.01 -16.79
C VAL A 263 4.00 -18.70 -16.10
N GLU A 264 3.93 -18.82 -14.77
CA GLU A 264 2.74 -18.52 -13.99
C GLU A 264 2.32 -17.05 -14.09
N GLN A 265 3.28 -16.13 -14.04
CA GLN A 265 3.00 -14.69 -13.86
C GLN A 265 2.93 -13.91 -15.18
N LEU A 266 3.38 -14.50 -16.31
CA LEU A 266 3.31 -13.88 -17.65
C LEU A 266 1.93 -13.30 -18.02
N PRO A 267 0.78 -13.98 -17.77
CA PRO A 267 -0.54 -13.45 -18.11
C PRO A 267 -0.88 -12.13 -17.39
N ARG A 268 -0.27 -11.85 -16.23
CA ARG A 268 -0.49 -10.60 -15.50
C ARG A 268 0.05 -9.38 -16.25
N LEU A 269 0.96 -9.55 -17.21
CA LEU A 269 1.47 -8.46 -18.06
C LEU A 269 0.40 -7.82 -18.98
N GLU A 270 -0.80 -8.39 -19.05
CA GLU A 270 -1.98 -7.78 -19.68
C GLU A 270 -2.68 -6.75 -18.77
N GLN A 271 -2.42 -6.79 -17.46
CA GLN A 271 -2.99 -5.86 -16.48
C GLN A 271 -2.15 -4.56 -16.43
N PRO A 272 -2.76 -3.44 -16.01
CA PRO A 272 -2.02 -2.21 -15.77
C PRO A 272 -1.03 -2.39 -14.60
N HIS A 273 0.26 -2.21 -14.90
CA HIS A 273 1.35 -2.21 -13.94
C HIS A 273 2.28 -1.02 -14.19
N GLU A 274 3.06 -0.64 -13.17
CA GLU A 274 4.14 0.31 -13.35
C GLU A 274 5.17 -0.26 -14.35
N ASP A 275 5.59 0.56 -15.32
CA ASP A 275 6.55 0.16 -16.35
C ASP A 275 7.89 -0.25 -15.72
N LEU A 276 8.28 0.35 -14.59
CA LEU A 276 9.45 -0.04 -13.80
C LEU A 276 9.34 -1.51 -13.34
N SER A 277 8.22 -1.91 -12.75
CA SER A 277 8.00 -3.29 -12.28
C SER A 277 7.98 -4.29 -13.44
N VAL A 278 7.39 -3.91 -14.58
CA VAL A 278 7.40 -4.74 -15.81
C VAL A 278 8.82 -4.90 -16.33
N MET A 279 9.60 -3.83 -16.37
CA MET A 279 11.01 -3.85 -16.78
C MET A 279 11.84 -4.77 -15.89
N GLU A 280 11.71 -4.64 -14.58
CA GLU A 280 12.48 -5.41 -13.60
C GLU A 280 12.09 -6.90 -13.61
N PHE A 281 10.80 -7.22 -13.71
CA PHE A 281 10.32 -8.59 -13.89
C PHE A 281 10.88 -9.20 -15.18
N ALA A 282 10.81 -8.48 -16.29
CA ALA A 282 11.31 -8.95 -17.58
C ALA A 282 12.84 -9.14 -17.59
N ALA A 283 13.59 -8.24 -16.95
CA ALA A 283 15.04 -8.35 -16.82
C ALA A 283 15.45 -9.57 -15.99
N ALA A 284 14.84 -9.76 -14.81
CA ALA A 284 15.11 -10.90 -13.95
C ALA A 284 14.69 -12.22 -14.63
N GLY A 285 13.54 -12.22 -15.32
CA GLY A 285 13.07 -13.38 -16.08
C GLY A 285 13.98 -13.74 -17.26
N ALA A 286 14.48 -12.75 -17.99
CA ALA A 286 15.49 -12.97 -19.03
C ALA A 286 16.77 -13.59 -18.46
N ARG A 287 17.21 -13.15 -17.27
CA ARG A 287 18.39 -13.73 -16.62
C ARG A 287 18.20 -15.20 -16.25
N ILE A 288 17.05 -15.55 -15.67
CA ILE A 288 16.69 -16.95 -15.39
C ILE A 288 16.73 -17.80 -16.66
N CYS A 289 16.12 -17.31 -17.74
CA CYS A 289 16.10 -18.05 -19.01
C CYS A 289 17.51 -18.29 -19.55
N THR A 290 18.38 -17.27 -19.55
CA THR A 290 19.77 -17.42 -19.97
C THR A 290 20.51 -18.46 -19.13
N LEU A 291 20.42 -18.37 -17.80
CA LEU A 291 21.06 -19.33 -16.89
C LEU A 291 20.53 -20.76 -17.05
N ALA A 292 19.22 -20.92 -17.25
CA ALA A 292 18.60 -22.22 -17.45
C ALA A 292 19.03 -22.87 -18.78
N ALA A 293 19.10 -22.08 -19.86
CA ALA A 293 19.57 -22.55 -21.17
C ALA A 293 21.07 -22.94 -21.12
N GLU A 294 21.90 -22.18 -20.41
CA GLU A 294 23.33 -22.49 -20.21
C GLU A 294 23.55 -23.76 -19.38
N SER A 295 22.70 -24.02 -18.38
CA SER A 295 22.91 -25.11 -17.41
C SER A 295 22.26 -26.45 -17.81
N THR A 296 21.04 -26.41 -18.35
CA THR A 296 20.23 -27.60 -18.64
C THR A 296 19.89 -27.76 -20.11
N GLY A 297 20.41 -26.87 -20.96
CA GLY A 297 20.10 -26.81 -22.39
C GLY A 297 18.82 -26.02 -22.70
N ASP A 298 18.64 -25.69 -23.97
CA ASP A 298 17.55 -24.84 -24.44
C ASP A 298 16.23 -25.63 -24.60
N ARG A 299 15.70 -26.11 -23.46
CA ARG A 299 14.47 -26.92 -23.41
C ARG A 299 13.22 -26.09 -23.74
N SER A 300 12.14 -26.77 -24.08
CA SER A 300 10.84 -26.12 -24.33
C SER A 300 10.04 -25.88 -23.05
N VAL A 301 9.31 -24.77 -23.00
CA VAL A 301 8.32 -24.43 -21.98
C VAL A 301 6.99 -24.05 -22.64
N ARG A 302 5.87 -24.34 -21.97
CA ARG A 302 4.55 -23.88 -22.40
C ARG A 302 4.38 -22.42 -21.98
N ARG A 303 4.58 -21.48 -22.90
CA ARG A 303 4.36 -20.06 -22.64
C ARG A 303 2.87 -19.72 -22.80
N PRO A 304 2.20 -19.17 -21.78
CA PRO A 304 0.82 -18.72 -21.91
C PRO A 304 0.70 -17.51 -22.85
N ALA A 305 -0.54 -17.13 -23.16
CA ALA A 305 -0.80 -15.90 -23.89
C ALA A 305 -0.56 -14.68 -22.99
N TYR A 306 0.08 -13.65 -23.53
CA TYR A 306 0.29 -12.37 -22.86
C TYR A 306 0.70 -11.28 -23.87
N ARG A 307 0.34 -10.03 -23.59
CA ARG A 307 0.53 -8.84 -24.42
C ARG A 307 0.23 -9.07 -25.90
N GLY A 308 -0.92 -9.69 -26.19
CA GLY A 308 -1.34 -10.00 -27.55
C GLY A 308 -0.56 -11.13 -28.25
N ARG A 309 0.38 -11.80 -27.55
CA ARG A 309 1.05 -13.01 -28.05
C ARG A 309 0.20 -14.23 -27.73
N PRO A 310 -0.05 -15.13 -28.70
CA PRO A 310 -0.79 -16.37 -28.43
C PRO A 310 0.04 -17.34 -27.58
N SER A 311 -0.63 -18.25 -26.88
CA SER A 311 0.06 -19.34 -26.16
C SER A 311 0.82 -20.23 -27.15
N ALA A 312 2.05 -20.58 -26.84
CA ALA A 312 2.90 -21.39 -27.72
C ALA A 312 3.91 -22.19 -26.90
N ASP A 313 4.39 -23.29 -27.48
CA ASP A 313 5.57 -23.98 -26.98
C ASP A 313 6.80 -23.28 -27.55
N VAL A 314 7.61 -22.71 -26.67
CA VAL A 314 8.81 -21.94 -27.03
C VAL A 314 10.01 -22.50 -26.29
N THR A 315 11.19 -22.33 -26.86
CA THR A 315 12.44 -22.63 -26.14
C THR A 315 12.66 -21.60 -25.01
N VAL A 316 13.36 -21.99 -23.95
CA VAL A 316 13.72 -21.08 -22.85
C VAL A 316 14.51 -19.87 -23.36
N GLY A 317 15.43 -20.06 -24.31
CA GLY A 317 16.21 -19.00 -24.94
C GLY A 317 15.35 -18.02 -25.75
N GLN A 318 14.33 -18.51 -26.46
CA GLN A 318 13.34 -17.66 -27.13
C GLN A 318 12.56 -16.82 -26.11
N LEU A 319 12.05 -17.43 -25.03
CA LEU A 319 11.35 -16.70 -23.97
C LEU A 319 12.25 -15.64 -23.33
N GLY A 320 13.52 -15.99 -23.05
CA GLY A 320 14.52 -15.05 -22.54
C GLY A 320 14.76 -13.87 -23.46
N SER A 321 14.83 -14.10 -24.77
CA SER A 321 15.00 -13.05 -25.79
C SER A 321 13.81 -12.10 -25.86
N GLU A 322 12.59 -12.63 -25.73
CA GLU A 322 11.35 -11.83 -25.68
C GLU A 322 11.31 -10.93 -24.45
N LEU A 323 11.63 -11.47 -23.27
CA LEU A 323 11.70 -10.72 -22.01
C LEU A 323 12.82 -9.68 -22.03
N LEU A 324 13.99 -10.02 -22.58
CA LEU A 324 15.10 -9.08 -22.72
C LEU A 324 14.74 -7.90 -23.62
N THR A 325 14.00 -8.15 -24.71
CA THR A 325 13.54 -7.09 -25.62
C THR A 325 12.58 -6.13 -24.89
N LEU A 326 11.66 -6.68 -24.09
CA LEU A 326 10.74 -5.87 -23.29
C LEU A 326 11.50 -5.03 -22.25
N ALA A 327 12.42 -5.65 -21.50
CA ALA A 327 13.21 -4.97 -20.48
C ALA A 327 14.08 -3.85 -21.06
N THR A 328 14.83 -4.13 -22.13
CA THR A 328 15.73 -3.15 -22.76
C THR A 328 14.97 -1.98 -23.39
N GLY A 329 13.80 -2.21 -23.98
CA GLY A 329 12.92 -1.14 -24.49
C GLY A 329 12.43 -0.19 -23.40
N LEU A 330 12.01 -0.74 -22.26
CA LEU A 330 11.58 0.06 -21.10
C LEU A 330 12.75 0.81 -20.44
N ALA A 331 13.90 0.14 -20.26
CA ALA A 331 15.11 0.78 -19.72
C ALA A 331 15.55 1.98 -20.58
N GLY A 332 15.58 1.79 -21.90
CA GLY A 332 15.88 2.87 -22.84
C GLY A 332 14.89 4.02 -22.78
N SER A 333 13.61 3.76 -22.49
CA SER A 333 12.59 4.80 -22.32
C SER A 333 12.82 5.63 -21.05
N PHE A 334 13.16 4.99 -19.92
CA PHE A 334 13.50 5.72 -18.70
C PHE A 334 14.80 6.54 -18.83
N ASP A 335 15.79 5.97 -19.51
CA ASP A 335 17.07 6.61 -19.78
C ASP A 335 16.91 7.82 -20.70
N ALA A 336 16.13 7.70 -21.77
CA ALA A 336 15.77 8.82 -22.63
C ALA A 336 15.04 9.92 -21.85
N ARG A 337 14.11 9.57 -20.95
CA ARG A 337 13.40 10.53 -20.09
C ARG A 337 14.31 11.22 -19.07
N ASN A 338 15.32 10.52 -18.55
CA ASN A 338 16.28 11.09 -17.60
C ASN A 338 17.44 11.86 -18.24
N GLY A 339 17.79 11.55 -19.49
CA GLY A 339 19.05 11.97 -20.10
C GLY A 339 20.28 11.26 -19.53
N THR A 340 20.12 10.03 -19.00
CA THR A 340 21.17 9.23 -18.37
C THR A 340 21.14 7.79 -18.88
N GLY A 341 22.24 7.02 -18.80
CA GLY A 341 22.24 5.57 -19.08
C GLY A 341 22.04 4.68 -17.85
N HIS A 342 21.48 5.25 -16.76
CA HIS A 342 21.48 4.62 -15.44
C HIS A 342 20.62 3.34 -15.39
N GLN A 343 19.40 3.35 -15.96
CA GLN A 343 18.50 2.21 -15.89
C GLN A 343 19.02 1.04 -16.74
N SER A 344 19.53 1.33 -17.94
CA SER A 344 20.19 0.31 -18.77
C SER A 344 21.43 -0.27 -18.08
N GLY A 345 22.23 0.57 -17.42
CA GLY A 345 23.41 0.12 -16.65
C GLY A 345 23.03 -0.76 -15.45
N ARG A 346 22.02 -0.37 -14.68
CA ARG A 346 21.50 -1.14 -13.54
C ARG A 346 20.98 -2.50 -13.98
N MET A 347 20.20 -2.53 -15.06
CA MET A 347 19.71 -3.78 -15.66
C MET A 347 20.86 -4.66 -16.19
N ALA A 348 21.85 -4.07 -16.86
CA ALA A 348 23.02 -4.82 -17.34
C ALA A 348 23.80 -5.47 -16.19
N SER A 349 23.89 -4.81 -15.04
CA SER A 349 24.47 -5.38 -13.81
C SER A 349 23.71 -6.62 -13.36
N TRP A 350 22.38 -6.58 -13.31
CA TRP A 350 21.53 -7.73 -12.96
C TRP A 350 21.69 -8.88 -13.96
N LEU A 351 21.73 -8.58 -15.25
CA LEU A 351 21.91 -9.59 -16.31
C LEU A 351 23.28 -10.26 -16.26
N ALA A 352 24.28 -9.63 -15.63
CA ALA A 352 25.61 -10.20 -15.43
C ALA A 352 25.73 -11.04 -14.13
N GLU A 353 24.75 -10.98 -13.22
CA GLU A 353 24.78 -11.69 -11.94
C GLU A 353 24.85 -13.21 -12.14
N ARG A 354 25.74 -13.89 -11.40
CA ARG A 354 25.87 -15.35 -11.40
C ARG A 354 25.37 -15.95 -10.08
N PRO A 355 24.96 -17.23 -10.07
CA PRO A 355 24.65 -17.94 -8.83
C PRO A 355 25.80 -17.80 -7.83
N LEU A 356 25.45 -17.52 -6.56
CA LEU A 356 26.40 -17.24 -5.48
C LEU A 356 26.79 -18.49 -4.71
N ALA A 357 25.88 -19.44 -4.61
CA ALA A 357 26.03 -20.68 -3.89
C ALA A 357 25.20 -21.78 -4.58
N PRO A 358 25.49 -23.07 -4.31
CA PRO A 358 24.58 -24.14 -4.66
C PRO A 358 23.18 -23.93 -4.04
N PRO A 359 22.11 -24.37 -4.70
CA PRO A 359 20.75 -24.21 -4.18
C PRO A 359 20.54 -24.96 -2.88
N VAL A 360 20.01 -24.27 -1.87
CA VAL A 360 19.51 -24.88 -0.63
C VAL A 360 18.09 -25.43 -0.85
N PRO A 361 17.64 -26.47 -0.16
CA PRO A 361 16.26 -26.94 -0.27
C PRO A 361 15.28 -25.80 0.02
N LEU A 362 14.29 -25.60 -0.86
CA LEU A 362 13.17 -24.70 -0.58
C LEU A 362 12.23 -25.43 0.39
N PRO A 363 11.74 -24.77 1.46
CA PRO A 363 10.71 -25.32 2.32
C PRO A 363 9.48 -25.76 1.52
N GLY A 364 8.77 -26.78 2.00
CA GLY A 364 7.50 -27.17 1.38
C GLY A 364 6.49 -26.03 1.41
N ASP A 365 5.68 -25.88 0.36
CA ASP A 365 4.59 -24.89 0.31
C ASP A 365 3.52 -25.13 1.41
N GLU A 366 3.56 -26.26 2.12
CA GLU A 366 2.62 -26.67 3.20
C GLU A 366 3.28 -26.89 4.57
N GLU A 367 4.60 -26.74 4.72
CA GLU A 367 5.23 -26.95 6.03
C GLU A 367 4.90 -25.76 6.95
N PRO A 368 4.13 -25.94 8.04
CA PRO A 368 4.00 -24.90 9.04
C PRO A 368 5.37 -24.64 9.66
N GLU A 369 5.72 -23.38 9.87
CA GLU A 369 6.94 -23.04 10.61
C GLU A 369 6.87 -23.70 11.99
N PRO A 370 7.99 -24.21 12.54
CA PRO A 370 8.06 -24.51 13.95
C PRO A 370 7.98 -23.18 14.71
N GLU A 371 6.77 -22.81 15.12
CA GLU A 371 6.54 -21.68 16.03
C GLU A 371 6.93 -22.11 17.46
N ASP A 372 7.91 -21.42 18.03
CA ASP A 372 8.18 -21.45 19.47
C ASP A 372 6.98 -20.79 20.19
N GLY A 373 5.98 -21.59 20.57
CA GLY A 373 4.87 -21.15 21.40
C GLY A 373 3.59 -21.96 21.18
N ALA A 374 3.22 -22.78 22.15
CA ALA A 374 2.07 -23.68 22.07
C ALA A 374 0.71 -22.96 21.85
N ASP A 375 -0.13 -23.62 21.04
CA ASP A 375 -1.60 -23.56 21.04
C ASP A 375 -2.26 -22.22 20.65
N GLN A 376 -1.65 -21.44 19.76
CA GLN A 376 -2.30 -20.31 19.10
C GLN A 376 -2.66 -20.66 17.65
N PRO A 377 -3.87 -20.29 17.15
CA PRO A 377 -4.17 -20.40 15.73
C PRO A 377 -3.16 -19.55 14.95
N ALA A 378 -2.69 -20.06 13.80
CA ALA A 378 -1.75 -19.34 12.96
C ALA A 378 -2.28 -17.93 12.65
N VAL A 379 -1.41 -16.93 12.74
CA VAL A 379 -1.79 -15.50 12.75
C VAL A 379 -2.58 -15.06 11.51
N ASP A 380 -2.44 -15.82 10.41
CA ASP A 380 -3.12 -15.60 9.11
C ASP A 380 -4.24 -16.61 8.80
N GLU A 381 -4.50 -17.60 9.66
CA GLU A 381 -5.54 -18.61 9.41
C GLU A 381 -6.93 -18.05 9.72
N VAL A 382 -7.83 -18.15 8.74
CA VAL A 382 -9.21 -17.67 8.86
C VAL A 382 -10.02 -18.63 9.73
N GLY A 383 -10.48 -18.14 10.88
CA GLY A 383 -11.29 -18.90 11.83
C GLY A 383 -12.49 -18.11 12.35
N PRO A 384 -13.28 -18.67 13.27
CA PRO A 384 -14.35 -17.93 13.93
C PRO A 384 -13.77 -16.79 14.78
N LEU A 385 -14.46 -15.65 14.81
CA LEU A 385 -14.13 -14.57 15.76
C LEU A 385 -14.20 -15.12 17.19
N THR A 386 -13.23 -14.76 18.03
CA THR A 386 -13.24 -15.09 19.45
C THR A 386 -12.85 -13.88 20.31
N THR A 387 -13.36 -13.84 21.54
CA THR A 387 -12.90 -12.85 22.53
C THR A 387 -11.38 -12.93 22.76
N ALA A 388 -10.78 -14.12 22.67
CA ALA A 388 -9.34 -14.31 22.84
C ALA A 388 -8.51 -13.55 21.78
N MET A 389 -8.98 -13.49 20.53
CA MET A 389 -8.34 -12.68 19.48
C MET A 389 -8.41 -11.19 19.80
N ILE A 390 -9.51 -10.71 20.38
CA ILE A 390 -9.67 -9.30 20.78
C ILE A 390 -8.73 -8.97 21.93
N THR A 391 -8.66 -9.82 22.96
CA THR A 391 -7.79 -9.60 24.11
C THR A 391 -6.32 -9.71 23.73
N ALA A 392 -5.94 -10.67 22.87
CA ALA A 392 -4.58 -10.79 22.36
C ALA A 392 -4.14 -9.53 21.59
N ALA A 393 -5.02 -8.98 20.75
CA ALA A 393 -4.76 -7.71 20.08
C ALA A 393 -4.53 -6.55 21.06
N LEU A 394 -5.28 -6.49 22.16
CA LEU A 394 -5.09 -5.47 23.20
C LEU A 394 -3.84 -5.69 24.05
N ASP A 395 -3.53 -6.94 24.40
CA ASP A 395 -2.32 -7.32 25.14
C ASP A 395 -1.06 -6.95 24.34
N GLU A 396 -1.06 -7.19 23.02
CA GLU A 396 0.05 -6.83 22.13
C GLU A 396 0.29 -5.31 22.06
N ARG A 397 -0.79 -4.52 22.16
CA ARG A 397 -0.73 -3.05 22.25
C ARG A 397 -0.26 -2.57 23.63
N GLY A 398 -0.25 -3.43 24.64
CA GLY A 398 0.00 -3.08 26.03
C GLY A 398 -1.16 -2.32 26.67
N ASP A 399 -2.37 -2.48 26.13
CA ASP A 399 -3.56 -1.77 26.58
C ASP A 399 -4.22 -2.50 27.77
N GLY A 400 -4.56 -1.75 28.82
CA GLY A 400 -5.29 -2.28 29.96
C GLY A 400 -6.79 -2.42 29.67
N TYR A 401 -7.35 -3.60 29.90
CA TYR A 401 -8.78 -3.87 29.76
C TYR A 401 -9.34 -4.69 30.93
N ALA A 402 -10.67 -4.67 31.06
CA ALA A 402 -11.44 -5.55 31.91
C ALA A 402 -12.35 -6.42 31.03
N LEU A 403 -12.47 -7.70 31.37
CA LEU A 403 -13.39 -8.63 30.72
C LEU A 403 -14.60 -8.87 31.63
N ASP A 404 -15.81 -8.68 31.12
CA ASP A 404 -17.03 -9.00 31.88
C ASP A 404 -17.50 -10.45 31.68
N ALA A 405 -18.47 -10.88 32.49
CA ALA A 405 -19.01 -12.24 32.45
C ALA A 405 -19.76 -12.57 31.13
N ALA A 406 -20.09 -11.57 30.32
CA ALA A 406 -20.71 -11.73 29.00
C ALA A 406 -19.68 -11.80 27.87
N GLY A 407 -18.38 -11.81 28.19
CA GLY A 407 -17.30 -11.86 27.20
C GLY A 407 -17.01 -10.51 26.55
N THR A 408 -17.49 -9.42 27.15
CA THR A 408 -17.28 -8.06 26.66
C THR A 408 -15.96 -7.51 27.21
N VAL A 409 -15.12 -7.01 26.32
CA VAL A 409 -13.83 -6.41 26.65
C VAL A 409 -13.98 -4.89 26.74
N LEU A 410 -13.68 -4.32 27.90
CA LEU A 410 -13.81 -2.88 28.18
C LEU A 410 -12.43 -2.29 28.46
N GLY A 411 -11.98 -1.35 27.65
CA GLY A 411 -10.76 -0.59 27.88
C GLY A 411 -11.01 0.91 28.00
N ARG A 412 -10.02 1.62 28.53
CA ARG A 412 -10.03 3.09 28.63
C ARG A 412 -8.73 3.66 28.07
N TRP A 413 -8.88 4.54 27.08
CA TRP A 413 -7.79 5.26 26.43
C TRP A 413 -8.03 6.76 26.57
N GLY A 414 -7.42 7.39 27.57
CA GLY A 414 -7.67 8.79 27.90
C GLY A 414 -9.17 9.06 28.18
N ASP A 415 -9.77 9.90 27.34
CA ASP A 415 -11.19 10.25 27.38
C ASP A 415 -12.09 9.31 26.55
N ALA A 416 -11.54 8.30 25.88
CA ALA A 416 -12.32 7.27 25.19
C ALA A 416 -12.47 6.04 26.08
N VAL A 417 -13.71 5.62 26.32
CA VAL A 417 -14.01 4.27 26.86
C VAL A 417 -14.52 3.43 25.70
N ILE A 418 -13.85 2.32 25.40
CA ILE A 418 -14.21 1.47 24.26
C ILE A 418 -14.55 0.07 24.75
N GLN A 419 -15.70 -0.41 24.28
CA GLN A 419 -16.25 -1.71 24.56
C GLN A 419 -16.20 -2.55 23.28
N PHE A 420 -15.55 -3.70 23.31
CA PHE A 420 -15.54 -4.69 22.24
C PHE A 420 -16.35 -5.92 22.66
N ARG A 421 -17.24 -6.40 21.80
CA ARG A 421 -17.99 -7.63 22.03
C ARG A 421 -18.27 -8.36 20.74
N GLN A 422 -18.49 -9.66 20.87
CA GLN A 422 -19.11 -10.44 19.82
C GLN A 422 -20.62 -10.17 19.80
N ALA A 423 -21.17 -9.96 18.62
CA ALA A 423 -22.58 -9.69 18.37
C ALA A 423 -23.14 -10.64 17.31
N GLY A 424 -24.47 -10.63 17.14
CA GLY A 424 -25.17 -11.55 16.25
C GLY A 424 -25.46 -12.91 16.89
N GLU A 425 -26.40 -13.66 16.33
CA GLU A 425 -26.79 -14.99 16.83
C GLU A 425 -25.63 -16.00 16.76
N ARG A 426 -24.74 -15.84 15.78
CA ARG A 426 -23.57 -16.69 15.57
C ARG A 426 -22.30 -16.14 16.23
N GLN A 427 -22.37 -15.01 16.95
CA GLN A 427 -21.21 -14.32 17.56
C GLN A 427 -20.08 -13.97 16.57
N ASP A 428 -20.45 -13.78 15.31
CA ASP A 428 -19.60 -13.53 14.14
C ASP A 428 -19.48 -12.04 13.79
N ILE A 429 -20.09 -11.16 14.58
CA ILE A 429 -19.99 -9.71 14.37
C ILE A 429 -19.05 -9.13 15.44
N LEU A 430 -17.96 -8.48 15.02
CA LEU A 430 -17.16 -7.66 15.91
C LEU A 430 -17.84 -6.31 16.07
N HIS A 431 -18.39 -6.05 17.26
CA HIS A 431 -19.02 -4.79 17.59
C HIS A 431 -18.19 -4.03 18.62
N ALA A 432 -17.79 -2.82 18.26
CA ALA A 432 -17.12 -1.90 19.14
C ALA A 432 -17.95 -0.64 19.38
N ARG A 433 -18.09 -0.27 20.65
CA ARG A 433 -18.76 0.95 21.08
C ARG A 433 -17.77 1.87 21.78
N VAL A 434 -17.56 3.05 21.21
CA VAL A 434 -16.75 4.12 21.76
C VAL A 434 -17.67 5.08 22.52
N VAL A 435 -17.30 5.44 23.73
CA VAL A 435 -17.99 6.45 24.55
C VAL A 435 -16.99 7.54 24.89
N ALA A 436 -17.29 8.77 24.49
CA ALA A 436 -16.49 9.93 24.87
C ALA A 436 -16.73 10.30 26.34
N GLY A 437 -15.68 10.68 27.04
CA GLY A 437 -15.72 11.01 28.47
C GLY A 437 -16.49 12.30 28.75
N ARG A 438 -16.45 13.27 27.82
CA ARG A 438 -17.20 14.51 27.94
C ARG A 438 -18.70 14.26 27.67
N ARG A 439 -19.52 14.70 28.63
CA ARG A 439 -20.98 14.73 28.53
C ARG A 439 -21.48 16.13 28.26
N LEU A 440 -22.68 16.25 27.69
CA LEU A 440 -23.34 17.53 27.43
C LEU A 440 -24.70 17.57 28.13
N PRO A 441 -25.11 18.68 28.76
CA PRO A 441 -26.46 18.80 29.31
C PRO A 441 -27.54 18.54 28.25
N ALA A 442 -28.67 17.93 28.64
CA ALA A 442 -29.78 17.62 27.73
C ALA A 442 -30.29 18.84 26.93
N ALA A 443 -30.10 20.06 27.44
CA ALA A 443 -30.42 21.31 26.75
C ALA A 443 -29.57 21.55 25.49
N ARG A 444 -28.37 20.96 25.39
CA ARG A 444 -27.45 21.08 24.23
C ARG A 444 -27.67 20.00 23.15
N ARG A 445 -28.83 19.33 23.13
CA ARG A 445 -29.12 18.24 22.19
C ARG A 445 -28.93 18.62 20.72
N ALA A 446 -29.38 19.82 20.34
CA ALA A 446 -29.25 20.28 18.95
C ALA A 446 -27.77 20.35 18.50
N GLU A 447 -26.90 20.79 19.40
CA GLU A 447 -25.46 20.84 19.16
C GLU A 447 -24.83 19.46 19.10
N ALA A 448 -25.21 18.55 20.01
CA ALA A 448 -24.75 17.17 20.00
C ALA A 448 -25.11 16.47 18.66
N TYR A 449 -26.33 16.68 18.16
CA TYR A 449 -26.73 16.18 16.84
C TYR A 449 -25.97 16.84 15.69
N ALA A 450 -25.73 18.15 15.75
CA ALA A 450 -24.95 18.85 14.73
C ALA A 450 -23.52 18.30 14.65
N PHE A 451 -22.88 18.04 15.80
CA PHE A 451 -21.59 17.40 15.88
C PHE A 451 -21.61 15.99 15.28
N CYS A 452 -22.53 15.11 15.72
CA CYS A 452 -22.61 13.74 15.19
C CYS A 452 -22.85 13.71 13.67
N ASN A 453 -23.70 14.60 13.15
CA ASN A 453 -23.94 14.70 11.71
C ASN A 453 -22.72 15.19 10.94
N GLY A 454 -21.98 16.18 11.48
CA GLY A 454 -20.72 16.62 10.90
C GLY A 454 -19.67 15.51 10.90
N TRP A 455 -19.51 14.83 12.04
CA TRP A 455 -18.60 13.70 12.17
C TRP A 455 -18.91 12.59 11.15
N ASN A 456 -20.16 12.14 11.09
CA ASN A 456 -20.58 11.06 10.17
C ASN A 456 -20.51 11.44 8.70
N ARG A 457 -20.55 12.74 8.39
CA ARG A 457 -20.35 13.25 7.03
C ARG A 457 -18.86 13.25 6.65
N ASP A 458 -18.00 13.63 7.60
CA ASP A 458 -16.59 13.95 7.34
C ASP A 458 -15.65 12.78 7.69
N ARG A 459 -16.12 11.77 8.43
CA ARG A 459 -15.35 10.60 8.89
C ARG A 459 -16.13 9.32 8.69
N LEU A 460 -15.44 8.26 8.27
CA LEU A 460 -16.03 6.93 8.04
C LEU A 460 -16.39 6.21 9.35
N LEU A 461 -15.55 6.34 10.38
CA LEU A 461 -15.66 5.61 11.64
C LEU A 461 -15.19 6.50 12.81
N PRO A 462 -15.74 6.30 14.02
CA PRO A 462 -16.94 5.50 14.29
C PRO A 462 -18.21 6.21 13.80
N LYS A 463 -19.31 5.47 13.61
CA LYS A 463 -20.63 6.06 13.40
C LYS A 463 -21.10 6.72 14.69
N ALA A 464 -21.08 8.04 14.71
CA ALA A 464 -21.41 8.87 15.86
C ALA A 464 -22.94 9.00 16.07
N TYR A 465 -23.37 8.97 17.32
CA TYR A 465 -24.75 9.21 17.73
C TYR A 465 -24.82 9.73 19.16
N VAL A 466 -25.96 10.33 19.50
CA VAL A 466 -26.24 10.80 20.84
C VAL A 466 -27.04 9.73 21.58
N HIS A 467 -26.56 9.30 22.73
CA HIS A 467 -27.26 8.45 23.65
C HIS A 467 -27.74 9.27 24.86
N ASP A 468 -29.05 9.23 25.12
CA ASP A 468 -29.68 9.91 26.25
C ASP A 468 -30.13 8.86 27.27
N PRO A 469 -29.39 8.68 28.37
CA PRO A 469 -29.75 7.74 29.42
C PRO A 469 -30.88 8.24 30.34
N GLY A 470 -31.35 9.50 30.18
CA GLY A 470 -32.41 10.09 30.99
C GLY A 470 -31.95 10.66 32.34
N ASP A 471 -30.65 10.81 32.56
CA ASP A 471 -30.06 11.38 33.79
C ASP A 471 -29.82 12.90 33.71
N GLY A 472 -30.24 13.53 32.60
CA GLY A 472 -30.02 14.96 32.34
C GLY A 472 -28.75 15.27 31.53
N GLU A 473 -27.90 14.27 31.29
CA GLU A 473 -26.66 14.39 30.52
C GLU A 473 -26.71 13.51 29.26
N LEU A 474 -26.34 14.09 28.13
CA LEU A 474 -26.19 13.42 26.85
C LEU A 474 -24.80 12.80 26.75
N VAL A 475 -24.77 11.55 26.31
CA VAL A 475 -23.54 10.81 26.03
C VAL A 475 -23.33 10.81 24.52
N LEU A 476 -22.15 11.28 24.08
CA LEU A 476 -21.74 11.15 22.69
C LEU A 476 -21.00 9.82 22.51
N ALA A 477 -21.55 8.96 21.66
CA ALA A 477 -21.05 7.63 21.42
C ALA A 477 -20.78 7.39 19.93
N GLY A 478 -19.83 6.51 19.65
CA GLY A 478 -19.52 6.00 18.32
C GLY A 478 -19.69 4.49 18.28
N GLU A 479 -20.10 3.95 17.15
CA GLU A 479 -20.17 2.51 16.90
C GLU A 479 -19.37 2.11 15.66
N VAL A 480 -18.65 1.00 15.76
CA VAL A 480 -18.03 0.29 14.63
C VAL A 480 -18.49 -1.15 14.71
N THR A 481 -19.10 -1.62 13.62
CA THR A 481 -19.62 -2.98 13.54
C THR A 481 -19.11 -3.61 12.26
N THR A 482 -18.40 -4.74 12.39
CA THR A 482 -17.83 -5.48 11.28
C THR A 482 -18.42 -6.88 11.26
N ASP A 483 -19.07 -7.24 10.16
CA ASP A 483 -19.56 -8.60 9.92
C ASP A 483 -18.39 -9.49 9.48
N LEU A 484 -18.17 -10.58 10.22
CA LEU A 484 -17.11 -11.57 9.99
C LEU A 484 -17.72 -12.97 9.82
N ALA A 485 -18.92 -13.04 9.23
CA ALA A 485 -19.65 -14.26 8.92
C ALA A 485 -18.83 -15.36 8.21
N ASP A 486 -17.90 -14.96 7.35
CA ASP A 486 -17.04 -15.86 6.57
C ASP A 486 -15.72 -16.21 7.28
N GLY A 487 -15.59 -15.81 8.55
CA GLY A 487 -14.39 -15.98 9.36
C GLY A 487 -13.45 -14.77 9.31
N VAL A 488 -12.47 -14.79 10.20
CA VAL A 488 -11.46 -13.74 10.38
C VAL A 488 -10.14 -14.36 10.84
N ALA A 489 -9.02 -13.86 10.32
CA ALA A 489 -7.69 -14.22 10.82
C ALA A 489 -7.32 -13.37 12.05
N PRO A 490 -6.52 -13.90 13.00
CA PRO A 490 -6.04 -13.14 14.16
C PRO A 490 -5.47 -11.76 13.79
N ILE A 491 -4.64 -11.67 12.75
CA ILE A 491 -4.07 -10.39 12.29
C ILE A 491 -5.12 -9.38 11.83
N GLN A 492 -6.22 -9.86 11.23
CA GLN A 492 -7.30 -9.00 10.79
C GLN A 492 -8.07 -8.45 11.99
N VAL A 493 -8.27 -9.26 13.05
CA VAL A 493 -8.85 -8.78 14.31
C VAL A 493 -7.96 -7.70 14.93
N THR A 494 -6.63 -7.87 14.95
CA THR A 494 -5.69 -6.85 15.42
C THR A 494 -5.84 -5.54 14.65
N VAL A 495 -5.90 -5.58 13.31
CA VAL A 495 -6.11 -4.39 12.48
C VAL A 495 -7.46 -3.71 12.77
N LEU A 496 -8.52 -4.49 12.98
CA LEU A 496 -9.85 -3.96 13.32
C LEU A 496 -9.85 -3.28 14.70
N VAL A 497 -9.24 -3.91 15.71
CA VAL A 497 -9.09 -3.36 17.07
C VAL A 497 -8.27 -2.07 17.03
N ASP A 498 -7.11 -2.08 16.35
CA ASP A 498 -6.26 -0.90 16.17
C ASP A 498 -7.01 0.27 15.53
N SER A 499 -7.75 -0.02 14.45
CA SER A 499 -8.56 0.98 13.75
C SER A 499 -9.60 1.60 14.67
N VAL A 500 -10.31 0.78 15.44
CA VAL A 500 -11.32 1.24 16.41
C VAL A 500 -10.68 2.08 17.51
N VAL A 501 -9.57 1.64 18.11
CA VAL A 501 -8.92 2.41 19.19
C VAL A 501 -8.45 3.77 18.67
N ARG A 502 -7.79 3.80 17.52
CA ARG A 502 -7.28 5.05 16.91
C ARG A 502 -8.41 6.01 16.54
N THR A 503 -9.44 5.52 15.86
CA THR A 503 -10.59 6.36 15.44
C THR A 503 -11.45 6.76 16.63
N GLY A 504 -11.58 5.91 17.64
CA GLY A 504 -12.29 6.20 18.88
C GLY A 504 -11.60 7.27 19.74
N LEU A 505 -10.26 7.26 19.80
CA LEU A 505 -9.47 8.32 20.42
C LEU A 505 -9.68 9.67 19.72
N ALA A 506 -9.56 9.70 18.39
CA ALA A 506 -9.81 10.91 17.61
C ALA A 506 -11.25 11.43 17.78
N TYR A 507 -12.23 10.53 17.88
CA TYR A 507 -13.62 10.88 18.16
C TYR A 507 -13.77 11.51 19.55
N ALA A 508 -13.21 10.88 20.58
CA ALA A 508 -13.31 11.39 21.95
C ALA A 508 -12.61 12.75 22.11
N GLU A 509 -11.47 12.96 21.44
CA GLU A 509 -10.77 14.24 21.39
C GLU A 509 -11.63 15.33 20.73
N ALA A 510 -12.27 15.02 19.59
CA ALA A 510 -13.15 15.95 18.92
C ALA A 510 -14.40 16.30 19.76
N VAL A 511 -14.97 15.33 20.48
CA VAL A 511 -16.05 15.58 21.45
C VAL A 511 -15.54 16.46 22.59
N ALA A 512 -14.36 16.17 23.13
CA ALA A 512 -13.75 16.95 24.21
C ALA A 512 -13.49 18.42 23.81
N ALA A 513 -13.30 18.69 22.52
CA ALA A 513 -13.08 20.03 21.96
C ALA A 513 -14.37 20.84 21.66
N LEU A 514 -15.57 20.29 21.90
CA LEU A 514 -16.82 21.03 21.70
C LEU A 514 -16.86 22.33 22.56
N PRO A 515 -17.48 23.41 22.10
CA PRO A 515 -17.46 24.68 22.82
C PRO A 515 -18.21 24.68 24.17
#